data_AF-A0A9D6VLS8-F1
#
_entry.id   AF-A0A9D6VLS8-F1
#
_cell.length_a   1.000
_cell.length_b   1.000
_cell.length_c   1.000
_cell.angle_alpha   90.00
_cell.angle_beta   90.00
_cell.angle_gamma   90.00
#
_symmetry.space_group_name_H-M   'P 1'
#
loop_
_entity.id
_entity.type
_entity.pdbx_description
1 polymer ?
#
loop_
_entity_poly.entity_id
_entity_poly.type
_entity_poly.pdbx_seq_one_letter_code
_entity_poly.pdbx_strand_id
1 'polypeptide(L)'
;MLKKKLFYLIFLLCFSISYISGAGTIQLPQTGQTKCYDSSGNQIACEGTGQDGDIKAGVAWPSPRFINNGDGTVTDNLTGLMWTKNANLPNLGLGKTWQQALDYVASLNSSNYLGFSDWRLPNINELESLINADEPNSAIWLKNQFFMNVQWDRYWTSTTSADCGSCAWGLGIQDGKMSYFGKDALFYVWPVRAGQSGIIQLPMTGQTMIYAAGDDGDLEKGVAWPNPRFSDNENGTVTDNLTGLMWVKSPDSTERSRSDAIAYCDSLTLAGHTDWRLPNRKELRSLVDYSKWGTAIIAGHPFTNVQSGSYDYYLSSSTYPDYWCNIWSVNFSIGNEDIWSVGYPGDVWPVRSVISAPTIVSLTTFKARQKGKKVIVNWETALEIDNEGFNILRASSVDGKYVKINDEMIRAKGNSLNGREYQFKDNNIKAGKKYYYKIEDINTHGTITSHNPVEIQITGKNLKQKK
;
A
#
# COMPACT_ATOMS: atom_id res chain seq x y z
N MET A 1 -28.27 72.09 7.49
CA MET A 1 -28.16 71.33 6.22
C MET A 1 -26.67 71.09 6.00
N LEU A 2 -26.08 69.92 5.82
CA LEU A 2 -26.51 68.58 5.44
C LEU A 2 -25.43 67.62 6.01
N LYS A 3 -25.83 66.51 6.66
CA LYS A 3 -24.91 65.43 7.04
C LYS A 3 -24.53 64.65 5.76
N LYS A 4 -23.25 64.47 5.48
CA LYS A 4 -22.74 63.37 4.63
C LYS A 4 -21.58 62.70 5.36
N LYS A 5 -21.88 61.61 6.06
CA LYS A 5 -20.88 60.62 6.51
C LYS A 5 -20.59 59.72 5.32
N LEU A 6 -19.33 59.70 4.90
CA LEU A 6 -18.80 58.81 3.87
C LEU A 6 -18.65 57.40 4.49
N PHE A 7 -19.44 56.44 4.03
CA PHE A 7 -19.30 55.03 4.40
C PHE A 7 -18.23 54.42 3.49
N TYR A 8 -17.07 54.04 4.05
CA TYR A 8 -16.12 53.17 3.37
C TYR A 8 -16.63 51.73 3.49
N LEU A 9 -17.12 51.18 2.38
CA LEU A 9 -17.46 49.77 2.25
C LEU A 9 -16.16 48.99 2.02
N ILE A 10 -15.63 48.35 3.05
CA ILE A 10 -14.51 47.41 2.94
C ILE A 10 -15.06 46.13 2.31
N PHE A 11 -14.81 45.93 1.01
CA PHE A 11 -14.99 44.64 0.36
C PHE A 11 -13.84 43.73 0.82
N LEU A 12 -14.06 42.96 1.88
CA LEU A 12 -13.19 41.84 2.24
C LEU A 12 -13.50 40.71 1.25
N LEU A 13 -12.76 40.67 0.15
CA LEU A 13 -12.67 39.48 -0.71
C LEU A 13 -11.99 38.38 0.10
N CYS A 14 -12.78 37.60 0.85
CA CYS A 14 -12.37 36.30 1.35
C CYS A 14 -12.15 35.39 0.14
N PHE A 15 -10.94 35.39 -0.41
CA PHE A 15 -10.46 34.23 -1.15
C PHE A 15 -10.32 33.11 -0.13
N SER A 16 -11.29 32.20 -0.11
CA SER A 16 -11.12 30.88 0.49
C SER A 16 -9.91 30.25 -0.16
N ILE A 17 -8.80 30.17 0.59
CA ILE A 17 -7.68 29.33 0.20
C ILE A 17 -8.22 27.91 0.33
N SER A 18 -8.63 27.32 -0.80
CA SER A 18 -8.93 25.89 -0.88
C SER A 18 -7.64 25.16 -0.51
N TYR A 19 -7.60 24.59 0.69
CA TYR A 19 -6.56 23.66 1.07
C TYR A 19 -6.69 22.44 0.15
N ILE A 20 -5.88 22.38 -0.89
CA ILE A 20 -5.63 21.13 -1.61
C ILE A 20 -4.70 20.32 -0.70
N SER A 21 -5.25 19.60 0.27
CA SER A 21 -4.53 18.57 1.01
C SER A 21 -4.34 17.37 0.08
N GLY A 22 -3.31 17.44 -0.76
CA GLY A 22 -3.14 16.52 -1.87
C GLY A 22 -2.51 15.16 -1.54
N ALA A 23 -2.00 14.94 -0.33
CA ALA A 23 -1.36 13.69 0.05
C ALA A 23 -2.11 13.05 1.23
N GLY A 24 -2.62 11.83 1.03
CA GLY A 24 -3.16 11.03 2.11
C GLY A 24 -2.10 10.67 3.14
N THR A 25 -2.51 10.37 4.37
CA THR A 25 -1.61 9.96 5.47
C THR A 25 -0.85 8.66 5.15
N ILE A 26 -1.43 7.77 4.34
CA ILE A 26 -0.80 6.52 3.88
C ILE A 26 -0.83 6.39 2.36
N GLN A 27 -0.07 5.43 1.85
CA GLN A 27 -0.13 4.99 0.47
C GLN A 27 -0.43 3.49 0.45
N LEU A 28 -1.40 3.08 -0.37
CA LEU A 28 -1.75 1.67 -0.51
C LEU A 28 -0.72 0.96 -1.41
N PRO A 29 -0.35 -0.30 -1.11
CA PRO A 29 0.55 -1.04 -1.98
C PRO A 29 -0.19 -1.60 -3.19
N GLN A 30 0.56 -1.88 -4.26
CA GLN A 30 0.08 -2.73 -5.34
C GLN A 30 -0.37 -4.10 -4.80
N THR A 31 -1.28 -4.74 -5.52
CA THR A 31 -1.81 -6.08 -5.19
C THR A 31 -0.83 -7.21 -5.50
N GLY A 32 0.15 -6.93 -6.36
CA GLY A 32 1.08 -7.91 -6.93
C GLY A 32 0.69 -8.34 -8.35
N GLN A 33 -0.53 -8.03 -8.82
CA GLN A 33 -0.98 -8.43 -10.16
C GLN A 33 -0.15 -7.78 -11.26
N THR A 34 0.25 -8.60 -12.24
CA THR A 34 1.01 -8.16 -13.40
C THR A 34 0.46 -8.66 -14.73
N LYS A 35 -0.53 -9.54 -14.68
CA LYS A 35 -1.16 -10.19 -15.84
C LYS A 35 -2.62 -9.78 -15.97
N CYS A 36 -3.11 -9.82 -17.19
CA CYS A 36 -4.49 -9.51 -17.55
C CYS A 36 -5.08 -10.68 -18.32
N TYR A 37 -6.40 -10.84 -18.21
CA TYR A 37 -7.08 -12.02 -18.72
C TYR A 37 -8.36 -11.65 -19.49
N ASP A 38 -8.69 -12.42 -20.52
CA ASP A 38 -9.98 -12.31 -21.21
C ASP A 38 -11.12 -12.94 -20.39
N SER A 39 -12.36 -12.86 -20.89
CA SER A 39 -13.54 -13.45 -20.25
C SER A 39 -13.50 -14.98 -20.14
N SER A 40 -12.64 -15.64 -20.91
CA SER A 40 -12.42 -17.09 -20.87
C SER A 40 -11.28 -17.48 -19.92
N GLY A 41 -10.61 -16.51 -19.29
CA GLY A 41 -9.48 -16.72 -18.40
C GLY A 41 -8.15 -16.95 -19.11
N ASN A 42 -8.05 -16.69 -20.42
CA ASN A 42 -6.77 -16.74 -21.12
C ASN A 42 -5.99 -15.46 -20.85
N GLN A 43 -4.68 -15.58 -20.62
CA GLN A 43 -3.82 -14.41 -20.46
C GLN A 43 -3.76 -13.60 -21.77
N ILE A 44 -3.91 -12.28 -21.65
CA ILE A 44 -3.84 -11.30 -22.75
C ILE A 44 -2.81 -10.20 -22.43
N ALA A 45 -2.52 -9.36 -23.43
CA ALA A 45 -1.76 -8.14 -23.19
C ALA A 45 -2.55 -7.19 -22.28
N CYS A 46 -1.88 -6.54 -21.33
CA CYS A 46 -2.54 -5.70 -20.35
C CYS A 46 -2.91 -4.31 -20.87
N GLU A 47 -2.16 -3.75 -21.80
CA GLU A 47 -2.29 -2.35 -22.22
C GLU A 47 -3.73 -1.99 -22.60
N GLY A 48 -4.32 -1.03 -21.87
CA GLY A 48 -5.64 -0.49 -22.14
C GLY A 48 -6.79 -1.42 -21.73
N THR A 49 -6.53 -2.44 -20.91
CA THR A 49 -7.59 -3.34 -20.41
C THR A 49 -8.28 -2.81 -19.16
N GLY A 50 -7.68 -1.84 -18.45
CA GLY A 50 -8.23 -1.29 -17.19
C GLY A 50 -8.23 -2.29 -16.02
N GLN A 51 -7.63 -3.47 -16.21
CA GLN A 51 -7.48 -4.48 -15.15
C GLN A 51 -6.36 -4.08 -14.18
N ASP A 52 -6.34 -4.69 -13.00
CA ASP A 52 -5.32 -4.40 -11.98
C ASP A 52 -3.89 -4.70 -12.49
N GLY A 53 -3.71 -5.73 -13.33
CA GLY A 53 -2.44 -6.02 -13.99
C GLY A 53 -1.99 -4.97 -15.02
N ASP A 54 -2.92 -4.14 -15.54
CA ASP A 54 -2.65 -3.01 -16.44
C ASP A 54 -2.33 -1.76 -15.62
N ILE A 55 -3.27 -1.38 -14.74
CA ILE A 55 -3.19 -0.14 -13.97
C ILE A 55 -2.10 -0.21 -12.88
N LYS A 56 -1.96 -1.35 -12.20
CA LYS A 56 -1.05 -1.57 -11.06
C LYS A 56 -1.11 -0.41 -10.05
N ALA A 57 -2.32 -0.04 -9.64
CA ALA A 57 -2.53 1.08 -8.74
C ALA A 57 -1.88 0.83 -7.37
N GLY A 58 -1.29 1.88 -6.80
CA GLY A 58 -0.60 1.84 -5.50
C GLY A 58 0.92 1.79 -5.63
N VAL A 59 1.58 1.69 -4.47
CA VAL A 59 3.04 1.68 -4.36
C VAL A 59 3.61 0.33 -4.78
N ALA A 60 4.55 0.37 -5.72
CA ALA A 60 5.26 -0.81 -6.20
C ALA A 60 6.03 -1.51 -5.07
N TRP A 61 6.10 -2.83 -5.14
CA TRP A 61 6.81 -3.61 -4.13
C TRP A 61 8.34 -3.43 -4.24
N PRO A 62 9.07 -3.37 -3.12
CA PRO A 62 10.53 -3.32 -3.15
C PRO A 62 11.12 -4.62 -3.69
N SER A 63 12.32 -4.52 -4.25
CA SER A 63 13.16 -5.67 -4.61
C SER A 63 14.50 -5.60 -3.87
N PRO A 64 14.81 -6.53 -2.95
CA PRO A 64 13.94 -7.61 -2.48
C PRO A 64 12.81 -7.11 -1.58
N ARG A 65 11.65 -7.77 -1.62
CA ARG A 65 10.54 -7.48 -0.72
C ARG A 65 10.80 -8.00 0.69
N PHE A 66 11.25 -9.25 0.80
CA PHE A 66 11.52 -9.88 2.09
C PHE A 66 13.02 -10.04 2.33
N ILE A 67 13.45 -9.87 3.58
CA ILE A 67 14.82 -10.10 4.02
C ILE A 67 14.81 -11.13 5.16
N ASN A 68 15.53 -12.24 4.98
CA ASN A 68 15.81 -13.18 6.07
C ASN A 68 16.90 -12.59 6.98
N ASN A 69 16.57 -12.39 8.26
CA ASN A 69 17.50 -11.77 9.22
C ASN A 69 18.51 -12.78 9.81
N GLY A 70 18.34 -14.08 9.53
CA GLY A 70 19.26 -15.14 10.01
C GLY A 70 19.06 -15.54 11.47
N ASP A 71 18.10 -14.94 12.16
CA ASP A 71 17.77 -15.16 13.57
C ASP A 71 16.41 -15.87 13.76
N GLY A 72 15.83 -16.40 12.68
CA GLY A 72 14.48 -16.98 12.70
C GLY A 72 13.36 -15.99 12.39
N THR A 73 13.69 -14.75 12.00
CA THR A 73 12.72 -13.74 11.56
C THR A 73 12.93 -13.32 10.10
N VAL A 74 11.87 -12.75 9.50
CA VAL A 74 11.87 -12.20 8.14
C VAL A 74 11.27 -10.79 8.19
N THR A 75 11.99 -9.81 7.65
CA THR A 75 11.51 -8.42 7.50
C THR A 75 10.83 -8.24 6.14
N ASP A 76 9.65 -7.63 6.12
CA ASP A 76 8.99 -7.13 4.89
C ASP A 76 9.38 -5.67 4.65
N ASN A 77 10.19 -5.38 3.64
CA ASN A 77 10.61 -4.02 3.29
C ASN A 77 9.46 -3.13 2.80
N LEU A 78 8.33 -3.73 2.38
CA LEU A 78 7.17 -2.95 1.96
C LEU A 78 6.50 -2.28 3.16
N THR A 79 6.19 -3.05 4.19
CA THR A 79 5.45 -2.59 5.38
C THR A 79 6.35 -2.21 6.54
N GLY A 80 7.59 -2.70 6.54
CA GLY A 80 8.52 -2.58 7.65
C GLY A 80 8.29 -3.60 8.78
N LEU A 81 7.23 -4.41 8.67
CA LEU A 81 6.89 -5.42 9.68
C LEU A 81 7.91 -6.56 9.68
N MET A 82 8.12 -7.13 10.86
CA MET A 82 8.97 -8.30 11.06
C MET A 82 8.11 -9.48 11.48
N TRP A 83 8.26 -10.59 10.77
CA TRP A 83 7.47 -11.80 10.90
C TRP A 83 8.33 -12.93 11.41
N THR A 84 7.73 -13.87 12.16
CA THR A 84 8.40 -15.13 12.43
C THR A 84 8.61 -15.89 11.12
N LYS A 85 9.81 -16.44 10.90
CA LYS A 85 10.14 -17.18 9.68
C LYS A 85 9.30 -18.45 9.55
N ASN A 86 9.05 -19.13 10.66
CA ASN A 86 8.10 -20.22 10.74
C ASN A 86 6.69 -19.65 10.90
N ALA A 87 5.84 -19.91 9.90
CA ALA A 87 4.45 -19.48 9.84
C ALA A 87 3.49 -20.47 10.50
N ASN A 88 3.97 -21.55 11.12
CA ASN A 88 3.12 -22.47 11.88
C ASN A 88 3.83 -22.86 13.18
N LEU A 89 4.20 -21.82 13.94
CA LEU A 89 4.97 -21.99 15.16
C LEU A 89 4.36 -22.93 16.19
N PRO A 90 3.02 -22.98 16.37
CA PRO A 90 2.43 -23.93 17.30
C PRO A 90 2.74 -25.41 17.00
N ASN A 91 3.22 -25.78 15.79
CA ASN A 91 3.71 -27.11 15.39
C ASN A 91 2.85 -28.32 15.79
N LEU A 92 1.57 -28.09 16.10
CA LEU A 92 0.63 -29.07 16.69
C LEU A 92 -0.45 -29.53 15.69
N GLY A 93 -0.27 -29.25 14.40
CA GLY A 93 -1.02 -29.89 13.31
C GLY A 93 -2.53 -29.61 13.21
N LEU A 94 -3.15 -28.87 14.14
CA LEU A 94 -4.60 -28.65 14.14
C LEU A 94 -5.04 -27.19 14.31
N GLY A 95 -4.12 -26.23 14.44
CA GLY A 95 -4.46 -24.82 14.72
C GLY A 95 -4.72 -24.53 16.20
N LYS A 96 -5.14 -23.31 16.51
CA LYS A 96 -5.45 -22.77 17.85
C LYS A 96 -6.83 -22.14 17.82
N THR A 97 -7.58 -22.19 18.93
CA THR A 97 -8.71 -21.28 19.11
C THR A 97 -8.20 -19.84 19.16
N TRP A 98 -9.07 -18.85 18.94
CA TRP A 98 -8.66 -17.45 18.90
C TRP A 98 -8.01 -17.00 20.21
N GLN A 99 -8.61 -17.35 21.36
CA GLN A 99 -8.01 -17.06 22.67
C GLN A 99 -6.67 -17.77 22.85
N GLN A 100 -6.57 -19.05 22.45
CA GLN A 100 -5.31 -19.79 22.53
C GLN A 100 -4.23 -19.20 21.62
N ALA A 101 -4.59 -18.52 20.53
CA ALA A 101 -3.66 -17.83 19.66
C ALA A 101 -3.07 -16.58 20.34
N LEU A 102 -3.91 -15.78 21.01
CA LEU A 102 -3.47 -14.63 21.82
C LEU A 102 -2.59 -15.09 22.99
N ASP A 103 -3.03 -16.10 23.74
CA ASP A 103 -2.26 -16.67 24.86
C ASP A 103 -0.91 -17.22 24.38
N TYR A 104 -0.88 -17.84 23.20
CA TYR A 104 0.37 -18.32 22.59
C TYR A 104 1.33 -17.17 22.32
N VAL A 105 0.86 -16.08 21.70
CA VAL A 105 1.69 -14.90 21.45
C VAL A 105 2.18 -14.28 22.76
N ALA A 106 1.34 -14.20 23.80
CA ALA A 106 1.75 -13.77 25.13
C ALA A 106 2.88 -14.65 25.72
N SER A 107 2.84 -15.97 25.47
CA SER A 107 3.90 -16.89 25.89
C SER A 107 5.22 -16.68 25.14
N LEU A 108 5.17 -16.31 23.85
CA LEU A 108 6.36 -15.93 23.07
C LEU A 108 7.02 -14.70 23.68
N ASN A 109 6.20 -13.71 24.07
CA ASN A 109 6.71 -12.49 24.70
C ASN A 109 7.33 -12.74 26.07
N SER A 110 6.67 -13.58 26.88
CA SER A 110 7.16 -13.95 28.21
C SER A 110 8.49 -14.73 28.17
N SER A 111 8.74 -15.45 27.08
CA SER A 111 9.98 -16.23 26.87
C SER A 111 11.06 -15.47 26.09
N ASN A 112 10.83 -14.20 25.75
CA ASN A 112 11.70 -13.40 24.88
C ASN A 112 12.06 -14.15 23.58
N TYR A 113 11.05 -14.74 22.94
CA TYR A 113 11.21 -15.61 21.78
C TYR A 113 11.95 -14.89 20.64
N LEU A 114 13.02 -15.53 20.14
CA LEU A 114 13.97 -14.98 19.16
C LEU A 114 14.59 -13.64 19.57
N GLY A 115 14.66 -13.37 20.88
CA GLY A 115 15.21 -12.13 21.43
C GLY A 115 14.23 -10.97 21.50
N PHE A 116 12.93 -11.21 21.29
CA PHE A 116 11.90 -10.17 21.27
C PHE A 116 10.72 -10.50 22.20
N SER A 117 10.09 -9.44 22.72
CA SER A 117 8.99 -9.51 23.69
C SER A 117 7.75 -8.67 23.29
N ASP A 118 7.70 -8.23 22.04
CA ASP A 118 6.66 -7.38 21.45
C ASP A 118 5.97 -8.04 20.24
N TRP A 119 5.95 -9.37 20.20
CA TRP A 119 5.14 -10.14 19.26
C TRP A 119 3.66 -9.87 19.51
N ARG A 120 2.88 -9.81 18.42
CA ARG A 120 1.42 -9.73 18.43
C ARG A 120 0.83 -10.71 17.41
N LEU A 121 -0.44 -11.04 17.60
CA LEU A 121 -1.24 -11.59 16.52
C LEU A 121 -1.54 -10.43 15.53
N PRO A 122 -1.28 -10.59 14.23
CA PRO A 122 -1.49 -9.52 13.26
C PRO A 122 -2.96 -9.16 13.19
N ASN A 123 -3.27 -7.88 12.99
CA ASN A 123 -4.63 -7.51 12.59
C ASN A 123 -4.87 -7.84 11.11
N ILE A 124 -6.12 -7.69 10.66
CA ILE A 124 -6.52 -8.08 9.30
C ILE A 124 -5.75 -7.34 8.20
N ASN A 125 -5.40 -6.07 8.42
CA ASN A 125 -4.62 -5.27 7.47
C ASN A 125 -3.15 -5.75 7.42
N GLU A 126 -2.56 -6.05 8.57
CA GLU A 126 -1.19 -6.58 8.66
C GLU A 126 -1.06 -7.93 7.98
N LEU A 127 -1.96 -8.87 8.26
CA LEU A 127 -1.87 -10.23 7.69
C LEU A 127 -2.14 -10.24 6.19
N GLU A 128 -3.12 -9.46 5.71
CA GLU A 128 -3.38 -9.39 4.27
C GLU A 128 -2.24 -8.77 3.48
N SER A 129 -1.44 -7.89 4.10
CA SER A 129 -0.32 -7.28 3.40
C SER A 129 0.63 -8.31 2.78
N LEU A 130 0.73 -9.53 3.34
CA LEU A 130 1.55 -10.64 2.83
C LEU A 130 1.03 -11.29 1.55
N ILE A 131 -0.21 -11.04 1.15
CA ILE A 131 -0.83 -11.71 -0.01
C ILE A 131 -0.28 -11.17 -1.32
N ASN A 132 0.01 -12.09 -2.24
CA ASN A 132 0.29 -11.81 -3.64
C ASN A 132 -0.89 -12.24 -4.51
N ALA A 133 -1.63 -11.26 -5.02
CA ALA A 133 -2.83 -11.52 -5.79
C ALA A 133 -2.57 -11.99 -7.23
N ASP A 134 -1.32 -12.03 -7.70
CA ASP A 134 -0.94 -12.66 -8.99
C ASP A 134 -0.72 -14.18 -8.84
N GLU A 135 -0.53 -14.66 -7.61
CA GLU A 135 -0.18 -16.05 -7.31
C GLU A 135 -1.45 -16.85 -6.97
N PRO A 136 -1.71 -17.97 -7.66
CA PRO A 136 -2.82 -18.87 -7.30
C PRO A 136 -2.70 -19.42 -5.87
N ASN A 137 -1.47 -19.47 -5.35
CA ASN A 137 -1.20 -19.90 -3.99
C ASN A 137 -0.10 -19.06 -3.34
N SER A 138 -0.52 -18.03 -2.60
CA SER A 138 0.39 -17.16 -1.85
C SER A 138 1.21 -17.91 -0.80
N ALA A 139 0.72 -19.04 -0.24
CA ALA A 139 1.52 -19.86 0.67
C ALA A 139 2.76 -20.48 -0.01
N ILE A 140 2.62 -20.96 -1.26
CA ILE A 140 3.74 -21.47 -2.06
C ILE A 140 4.71 -20.34 -2.38
N TRP A 141 4.18 -19.20 -2.81
CA TRP A 141 5.02 -18.03 -3.12
C TRP A 141 5.81 -17.55 -1.91
N LEU A 142 5.19 -17.42 -0.72
CA LEU A 142 5.85 -17.02 0.54
C LEU A 142 6.94 -18.01 0.96
N LYS A 143 6.72 -19.32 0.76
CA LYS A 143 7.75 -20.36 1.00
C LYS A 143 8.97 -20.18 0.11
N ASN A 144 8.79 -19.69 -1.11
CA ASN A 144 9.90 -19.39 -2.03
C ASN A 144 10.60 -18.05 -1.75
N GLN A 145 10.04 -17.20 -0.88
CA GLN A 145 10.73 -15.99 -0.42
C GLN A 145 11.74 -16.37 0.65
N PHE A 146 11.29 -16.61 1.88
CA PHE A 146 12.13 -17.08 2.99
C PHE A 146 11.33 -17.79 4.10
N PHE A 147 10.00 -17.83 4.00
CA PHE A 147 9.15 -18.37 5.06
C PHE A 147 9.11 -19.89 5.04
N MET A 148 8.85 -20.49 6.20
CA MET A 148 8.74 -21.95 6.35
C MET A 148 7.42 -22.33 6.99
N ASN A 149 6.94 -23.54 6.69
CA ASN A 149 5.68 -24.10 7.19
C ASN A 149 4.46 -23.21 6.98
N VAL A 150 4.47 -22.37 5.95
CA VAL A 150 3.29 -21.59 5.55
C VAL A 150 2.22 -22.56 5.08
N GLN A 151 1.09 -22.53 5.78
CA GLN A 151 -0.10 -23.30 5.43
C GLN A 151 -0.92 -22.51 4.42
N TRP A 152 -1.56 -23.21 3.51
CA TRP A 152 -2.44 -22.63 2.49
C TRP A 152 -3.84 -22.33 3.05
N ASP A 153 -4.12 -22.79 4.27
CA ASP A 153 -5.37 -22.62 4.99
C ASP A 153 -5.42 -21.28 5.76
N ARG A 154 -6.38 -21.18 6.68
CA ARG A 154 -6.73 -19.99 7.44
C ARG A 154 -5.80 -19.73 8.60
N TYR A 155 -5.52 -18.45 8.77
CA TYR A 155 -4.77 -17.88 9.88
C TYR A 155 -5.64 -16.92 10.66
N TRP A 156 -5.54 -16.96 11.99
CA TRP A 156 -6.21 -16.00 12.83
C TRP A 156 -5.61 -14.60 12.65
N THR A 157 -6.48 -13.60 12.73
CA THR A 157 -6.09 -12.21 13.00
C THR A 157 -6.60 -11.79 14.38
N SER A 158 -6.06 -10.70 14.91
CA SER A 158 -6.51 -10.10 16.17
C SER A 158 -7.83 -9.31 16.04
N THR A 159 -8.32 -9.11 14.81
CA THR A 159 -9.52 -8.30 14.53
C THR A 159 -10.80 -9.09 14.82
N THR A 160 -11.62 -8.63 15.76
CA THR A 160 -12.95 -9.21 16.06
C THR A 160 -13.99 -8.77 15.00
N SER A 161 -15.05 -9.56 14.78
CA SER A 161 -16.15 -9.16 13.87
C SER A 161 -17.07 -8.12 14.53
N ALA A 162 -17.46 -7.07 13.81
CA ALA A 162 -18.31 -6.01 14.35
C ALA A 162 -19.75 -6.45 14.68
N ASP A 163 -20.29 -7.43 13.95
CA ASP A 163 -21.63 -7.98 14.15
C ASP A 163 -21.67 -9.15 15.17
N CYS A 164 -20.51 -9.72 15.50
CA CYS A 164 -20.38 -10.94 16.29
C CYS A 164 -19.14 -10.87 17.18
N GLY A 165 -19.31 -10.45 18.44
CA GLY A 165 -18.22 -10.38 19.42
C GLY A 165 -17.56 -11.73 19.77
N SER A 166 -18.28 -12.84 19.53
CA SER A 166 -17.76 -14.21 19.65
C SER A 166 -17.11 -14.72 18.36
N CYS A 167 -16.99 -13.89 17.32
CA CYS A 167 -16.34 -14.20 16.06
C CYS A 167 -15.09 -13.34 15.84
N ALA A 168 -14.12 -13.83 15.08
CA ALA A 168 -12.96 -13.05 14.66
C ALA A 168 -12.67 -13.27 13.18
N TRP A 169 -11.93 -12.33 12.59
CA TRP A 169 -11.51 -12.44 11.19
C TRP A 169 -10.36 -13.44 11.05
N GLY A 170 -10.46 -14.27 10.03
CA GLY A 170 -9.40 -15.15 9.56
C GLY A 170 -9.10 -14.91 8.09
N LEU A 171 -7.83 -15.02 7.72
CA LEU A 171 -7.37 -14.89 6.34
C LEU A 171 -6.93 -16.25 5.80
N GLY A 172 -7.51 -16.69 4.69
CA GLY A 172 -6.97 -17.82 3.92
C GLY A 172 -5.68 -17.41 3.22
N ILE A 173 -4.54 -18.04 3.51
CA ILE A 173 -3.26 -17.63 2.93
C ILE A 173 -3.10 -18.09 1.47
N GLN A 174 -3.87 -19.07 0.99
CA GLN A 174 -3.84 -19.47 -0.42
C GLN A 174 -4.15 -18.29 -1.34
N ASP A 175 -5.28 -17.62 -1.12
CA ASP A 175 -5.87 -16.63 -2.02
C ASP A 175 -6.03 -15.24 -1.39
N GLY A 176 -5.87 -15.14 -0.07
CA GLY A 176 -6.13 -13.93 0.70
C GLY A 176 -7.61 -13.68 0.96
N LYS A 177 -8.49 -14.68 0.88
CA LYS A 177 -9.91 -14.51 1.19
C LYS A 177 -10.11 -14.22 2.68
N MET A 178 -10.71 -13.07 2.97
CA MET A 178 -11.11 -12.70 4.33
C MET A 178 -12.51 -13.21 4.66
N SER A 179 -12.65 -13.85 5.80
CA SER A 179 -13.94 -14.25 6.35
C SER A 179 -13.86 -14.27 7.88
N TYR A 180 -15.01 -14.26 8.56
CA TYR A 180 -15.06 -14.33 10.01
C TYR A 180 -15.64 -15.66 10.47
N PHE A 181 -15.21 -16.11 11.65
CA PHE A 181 -15.54 -17.42 12.20
C PHE A 181 -15.70 -17.34 13.71
N GLY A 182 -16.42 -18.30 14.30
CA GLY A 182 -16.47 -18.46 15.75
C GLY A 182 -15.07 -18.58 16.35
N LYS A 183 -14.83 -17.90 17.46
CA LYS A 183 -13.52 -17.87 18.16
C LYS A 183 -13.09 -19.25 18.70
N ASP A 184 -13.97 -20.25 18.67
CA ASP A 184 -13.75 -21.66 18.99
C ASP A 184 -13.19 -22.48 17.82
N ALA A 185 -13.23 -21.96 16.58
CA ALA A 185 -12.59 -22.60 15.44
C ALA A 185 -11.06 -22.67 15.60
N LEU A 186 -10.43 -23.67 14.96
CA LEU A 186 -8.99 -23.87 15.05
C LEU A 186 -8.29 -23.40 13.78
N PHE A 187 -7.50 -22.32 13.88
CA PHE A 187 -6.71 -21.79 12.76
C PHE A 187 -5.24 -21.58 13.12
N TYR A 188 -4.41 -21.39 12.10
CA TYR A 188 -2.98 -21.19 12.26
C TYR A 188 -2.67 -19.80 12.85
N VAL A 189 -1.47 -19.69 13.46
CA VAL A 189 -1.03 -18.47 14.14
C VAL A 189 0.31 -18.04 13.56
N TRP A 190 0.36 -16.80 13.07
CA TRP A 190 1.57 -16.21 12.50
C TRP A 190 1.90 -14.91 13.22
N PRO A 191 2.78 -14.94 14.23
CA PRO A 191 3.13 -13.74 14.97
C PRO A 191 3.88 -12.72 14.12
N VAL A 192 3.56 -11.46 14.35
CA VAL A 192 4.21 -10.29 13.75
C VAL A 192 4.68 -9.35 14.85
N ARG A 193 5.66 -8.52 14.55
CA ARG A 193 6.07 -7.40 15.40
C ARG A 193 6.38 -6.16 14.56
N ALA A 194 6.53 -5.02 15.24
CA ALA A 194 7.06 -3.84 14.57
C ALA A 194 8.52 -4.13 14.17
N GLY A 195 8.91 -3.69 12.98
CA GLY A 195 10.29 -3.82 12.50
C GLY A 195 10.89 -2.44 12.18
N GLN A 196 11.47 -2.33 10.98
CA GLN A 196 12.06 -1.08 10.49
C GLN A 196 10.98 -0.21 9.81
N SER A 197 11.34 0.99 9.38
CA SER A 197 10.46 1.79 8.52
C SER A 197 10.36 1.13 7.13
N GLY A 198 9.16 0.69 6.76
CA GLY A 198 8.85 0.23 5.41
C GLY A 198 8.60 1.39 4.44
N ILE A 199 8.39 1.05 3.16
CA ILE A 199 7.99 2.01 2.12
C ILE A 199 6.59 2.57 2.39
N ILE A 200 5.67 1.73 2.87
CA ILE A 200 4.31 2.11 3.24
C ILE A 200 4.06 1.91 4.73
N GLN A 201 2.97 2.50 5.21
CA GLN A 201 2.41 2.23 6.53
C GLN A 201 0.98 1.72 6.35
N LEU A 202 0.60 0.71 7.13
CA LEU A 202 -0.75 0.14 7.08
C LEU A 202 -1.67 0.90 8.02
N PRO A 203 -2.95 1.11 7.66
CA PRO A 203 -3.90 1.80 8.52
C PRO A 203 -4.35 0.92 9.68
N MET A 204 -4.78 1.55 10.77
CA MET A 204 -5.60 0.87 11.78
C MET A 204 -6.89 0.32 11.14
N THR A 205 -7.52 -0.64 11.80
CA THR A 205 -8.75 -1.30 11.31
C THR A 205 -10.03 -0.56 11.71
N GLY A 206 -9.94 0.39 12.64
CA GLY A 206 -11.07 1.07 13.27
C GLY A 206 -11.56 0.40 14.56
N GLN A 207 -11.08 -0.81 14.87
CA GLN A 207 -11.45 -1.50 16.12
C GLN A 207 -10.90 -0.77 17.35
N THR A 208 -11.78 -0.49 18.31
CA THR A 208 -11.44 0.09 19.62
C THR A 208 -12.05 -0.69 20.78
N MET A 209 -12.85 -1.73 20.48
CA MET A 209 -13.45 -2.57 21.51
C MET A 209 -12.49 -3.71 21.87
N ILE A 210 -12.14 -3.78 23.15
CA ILE A 210 -11.27 -4.82 23.69
C ILE A 210 -12.13 -6.04 24.05
N TYR A 211 -11.89 -7.15 23.37
CA TYR A 211 -12.51 -8.45 23.67
C TYR A 211 -11.55 -9.37 24.44
N ALA A 212 -10.24 -9.21 24.23
CA ALA A 212 -9.18 -9.88 24.99
C ALA A 212 -7.89 -9.06 24.96
N ALA A 213 -7.01 -9.25 25.94
CA ALA A 213 -5.69 -8.62 25.94
C ALA A 213 -4.88 -9.08 24.72
N GLY A 214 -4.21 -8.13 24.05
CA GLY A 214 -3.43 -8.36 22.83
C GLY A 214 -4.25 -8.45 21.54
N ASP A 215 -5.56 -8.21 21.59
CA ASP A 215 -6.39 -8.12 20.39
C ASP A 215 -6.27 -6.77 19.67
N ASP A 216 -6.95 -6.61 18.54
CA ASP A 216 -6.83 -5.42 17.69
C ASP A 216 -7.39 -4.15 18.36
N GLY A 217 -8.43 -4.29 19.19
CA GLY A 217 -8.99 -3.17 19.95
C GLY A 217 -8.14 -2.77 21.16
N ASP A 218 -7.34 -3.70 21.72
CA ASP A 218 -6.36 -3.41 22.78
C ASP A 218 -5.10 -2.74 22.20
N LEU A 219 -4.66 -3.19 21.03
CA LEU A 219 -3.37 -2.78 20.45
C LEU A 219 -3.44 -1.64 19.44
N GLU A 220 -4.58 -1.46 18.78
CA GLU A 220 -4.89 -0.46 17.74
C GLU A 220 -3.72 -0.23 16.78
N LYS A 221 -3.19 -1.30 16.17
CA LYS A 221 -1.97 -1.20 15.35
C LYS A 221 -2.24 -0.65 13.96
N GLY A 222 -1.41 0.33 13.58
CA GLY A 222 -1.43 0.96 12.26
C GLY A 222 -1.46 2.48 12.37
N VAL A 223 -1.61 3.13 11.22
CA VAL A 223 -1.78 4.59 11.14
C VAL A 223 -3.21 4.95 11.52
N ALA A 224 -3.35 5.83 12.50
CA ALA A 224 -4.63 6.36 12.92
C ALA A 224 -5.29 7.11 11.76
N TRP A 225 -6.61 6.97 11.64
CA TRP A 225 -7.34 7.67 10.59
C TRP A 225 -7.41 9.18 10.86
N PRO A 226 -7.30 10.02 9.82
CA PRO A 226 -7.50 11.45 9.97
C PRO A 226 -8.95 11.76 10.36
N ASN A 227 -9.15 12.91 11.01
CA ASN A 227 -10.46 13.43 11.35
C ASN A 227 -10.63 14.86 10.78
N PRO A 228 -11.51 15.08 9.79
CA PRO A 228 -12.37 14.07 9.16
C PRO A 228 -11.58 13.09 8.27
N ARG A 229 -12.04 11.84 8.18
CA ARG A 229 -11.45 10.85 7.26
C ARG A 229 -11.81 11.13 5.81
N PHE A 230 -13.06 11.51 5.58
CA PHE A 230 -13.59 11.79 4.26
C PHE A 230 -14.02 13.25 4.16
N SER A 231 -13.59 13.93 3.10
CA SER A 231 -13.97 15.31 2.77
C SER A 231 -14.89 15.32 1.57
N ASP A 232 -16.10 15.85 1.71
CA ASP A 232 -16.99 16.11 0.58
C ASP A 232 -16.46 17.28 -0.23
N ASN A 233 -16.30 17.10 -1.55
CA ASN A 233 -15.83 18.16 -2.44
C ASN A 233 -16.98 18.99 -3.03
N GLU A 234 -18.24 18.72 -2.62
CA GLU A 234 -19.46 19.42 -3.05
C GLU A 234 -19.73 19.40 -4.56
N ASN A 235 -19.06 18.50 -5.29
CA ASN A 235 -19.11 18.38 -6.75
C ASN A 235 -19.44 16.95 -7.21
N GLY A 236 -19.99 16.13 -6.31
CA GLY A 236 -20.29 14.72 -6.56
C GLY A 236 -19.12 13.77 -6.26
N THR A 237 -18.03 14.26 -5.67
CA THR A 237 -16.86 13.44 -5.29
C THR A 237 -16.52 13.60 -3.81
N VAL A 238 -15.82 12.62 -3.26
CA VAL A 238 -15.33 12.58 -1.88
C VAL A 238 -13.84 12.27 -1.88
N THR A 239 -13.06 13.06 -1.16
CA THR A 239 -11.63 12.81 -0.93
C THR A 239 -11.46 11.97 0.34
N ASP A 240 -10.76 10.85 0.24
CA ASP A 240 -10.29 10.07 1.40
C ASP A 240 -8.95 10.63 1.88
N ASN A 241 -8.97 11.35 3.01
CA ASN A 241 -7.77 11.98 3.58
C ASN A 241 -6.76 10.94 4.11
N LEU A 242 -7.17 9.68 4.29
CA LEU A 242 -6.26 8.61 4.70
C LEU A 242 -5.39 8.16 3.52
N THR A 243 -6.00 7.86 2.38
CA THR A 243 -5.31 7.29 1.21
C THR A 243 -4.91 8.33 0.17
N GLY A 244 -5.55 9.51 0.20
CA GLY A 244 -5.43 10.53 -0.84
C GLY A 244 -6.14 10.16 -2.14
N LEU A 245 -7.00 9.12 -2.13
CA LEU A 245 -7.84 8.75 -3.26
C LEU A 245 -9.11 9.61 -3.28
N MET A 246 -9.66 9.81 -4.48
CA MET A 246 -10.95 10.46 -4.67
C MET A 246 -11.94 9.47 -5.24
N TRP A 247 -13.10 9.45 -4.63
CA TRP A 247 -14.17 8.50 -4.87
C TRP A 247 -15.40 9.24 -5.37
N VAL A 248 -16.18 8.57 -6.23
CA VAL A 248 -17.53 9.06 -6.54
C VAL A 248 -18.37 9.03 -5.28
N LYS A 249 -19.10 10.12 -4.99
CA LYS A 249 -19.89 10.28 -3.76
C LYS A 249 -21.07 9.31 -3.68
N SER A 250 -21.69 9.03 -4.83
CA SER A 250 -22.81 8.11 -4.96
C SER A 250 -22.43 6.98 -5.91
N PRO A 251 -22.05 5.79 -5.41
CA PRO A 251 -21.68 4.66 -6.25
C PRO A 251 -22.82 4.24 -7.20
N ASP A 252 -22.46 3.62 -8.32
CA ASP A 252 -23.41 3.06 -9.27
C ASP A 252 -23.91 1.72 -8.76
N SER A 253 -25.20 1.63 -8.47
CA SER A 253 -25.88 0.40 -8.05
C SER A 253 -26.51 -0.35 -9.23
N THR A 254 -26.18 0.04 -10.46
CA THR A 254 -26.53 -0.74 -11.65
C THR A 254 -25.60 -1.95 -11.70
N GLU A 255 -26.16 -3.15 -11.58
CA GLU A 255 -25.34 -4.35 -11.63
C GLU A 255 -24.68 -4.48 -13.02
N ARG A 256 -23.34 -4.60 -13.06
CA ARG A 256 -22.54 -4.69 -14.30
C ARG A 256 -21.66 -5.92 -14.34
N SER A 257 -21.40 -6.44 -15.54
CA SER A 257 -20.28 -7.37 -15.75
C SER A 257 -18.94 -6.66 -15.53
N ARG A 258 -17.84 -7.40 -15.33
CA ARG A 258 -16.51 -6.81 -15.18
C ARG A 258 -16.15 -5.85 -16.33
N SER A 259 -16.34 -6.28 -17.58
CA SER A 259 -16.00 -5.47 -18.76
C SER A 259 -16.86 -4.22 -18.83
N ASP A 260 -18.15 -4.32 -18.49
CA ASP A 260 -19.05 -3.17 -18.50
C ASP A 260 -18.75 -2.20 -17.34
N ALA A 261 -18.31 -2.71 -16.20
CA ALA A 261 -17.88 -1.91 -15.06
C ALA A 261 -16.61 -1.11 -15.37
N ILE A 262 -15.61 -1.73 -16.01
CA ILE A 262 -14.41 -1.05 -16.48
C ILE A 262 -14.78 0.02 -17.52
N ALA A 263 -15.54 -0.34 -18.54
CA ALA A 263 -15.96 0.60 -19.58
C ALA A 263 -16.81 1.76 -19.03
N TYR A 264 -17.65 1.51 -18.02
CA TYR A 264 -18.40 2.54 -17.31
C TYR A 264 -17.45 3.53 -16.62
N CYS A 265 -16.48 3.04 -15.85
CA CYS A 265 -15.50 3.91 -15.20
C CYS A 265 -14.68 4.72 -16.22
N ASP A 266 -14.17 4.09 -17.27
CA ASP A 266 -13.31 4.73 -18.28
C ASP A 266 -14.04 5.81 -19.09
N SER A 267 -15.36 5.68 -19.24
CA SER A 267 -16.21 6.67 -19.92
C SER A 267 -16.77 7.75 -19.00
N LEU A 268 -16.58 7.62 -17.68
CA LEU A 268 -17.12 8.54 -16.70
C LEU A 268 -16.42 9.90 -16.77
N THR A 269 -17.19 10.96 -16.99
CA THR A 269 -16.76 12.34 -16.79
C THR A 269 -17.51 12.93 -15.61
N LEU A 270 -16.80 13.18 -14.50
CA LEU A 270 -17.40 13.71 -13.27
C LEU A 270 -16.47 14.72 -12.62
N ALA A 271 -17.03 15.83 -12.13
CA ALA A 271 -16.29 16.92 -11.48
C ALA A 271 -15.11 17.47 -12.32
N GLY A 272 -15.20 17.39 -13.66
CA GLY A 272 -14.13 17.80 -14.57
C GLY A 272 -13.00 16.77 -14.76
N HIS A 273 -13.15 15.56 -14.21
CA HIS A 273 -12.20 14.46 -14.30
C HIS A 273 -12.70 13.36 -15.23
N THR A 274 -11.77 12.78 -16.01
CA THR A 274 -12.01 11.71 -17.00
C THR A 274 -11.09 10.50 -16.77
N ASP A 275 -10.35 10.48 -15.67
CA ASP A 275 -9.38 9.46 -15.28
C ASP A 275 -9.94 8.52 -14.20
N TRP A 276 -11.27 8.34 -14.19
CA TRP A 276 -11.95 7.41 -13.29
C TRP A 276 -11.70 5.98 -13.72
N ARG A 277 -11.53 5.10 -12.74
CA ARG A 277 -11.28 3.68 -12.98
C ARG A 277 -11.95 2.81 -11.94
N LEU A 278 -12.07 1.53 -12.25
CA LEU A 278 -12.50 0.51 -11.30
C LEU A 278 -11.39 0.29 -10.25
N PRO A 279 -11.69 0.43 -8.94
CA PRO A 279 -10.71 0.24 -7.88
C PRO A 279 -10.20 -1.19 -7.84
N ASN A 280 -8.95 -1.39 -7.43
CA ASN A 280 -8.47 -2.74 -7.11
C ASN A 280 -8.95 -3.17 -5.71
N ARG A 281 -8.75 -4.45 -5.35
CA ARG A 281 -9.28 -4.99 -4.08
C ARG A 281 -8.75 -4.27 -2.83
N LYS A 282 -7.51 -3.77 -2.88
CA LYS A 282 -6.89 -3.05 -1.76
C LYS A 282 -7.45 -1.63 -1.60
N GLU A 283 -7.76 -0.97 -2.72
CA GLU A 283 -8.42 0.34 -2.70
C GLU A 283 -9.84 0.26 -2.14
N LEU A 284 -10.67 -0.68 -2.60
CA LEU A 284 -12.01 -0.88 -2.04
C LEU A 284 -11.95 -1.19 -0.55
N ARG A 285 -11.10 -2.13 -0.15
CA ARG A 285 -10.96 -2.51 1.26
C ARG A 285 -10.44 -1.41 2.14
N SER A 286 -9.67 -0.48 1.59
CA SER A 286 -9.19 0.65 2.38
C SER A 286 -10.36 1.42 2.99
N LEU A 287 -11.53 1.48 2.35
CA LEU A 287 -12.74 2.16 2.85
C LEU A 287 -13.39 1.49 4.07
N VAL A 288 -13.10 0.19 4.31
CA VAL A 288 -13.76 -0.61 5.34
C VAL A 288 -13.38 -0.13 6.75
N ASP A 289 -14.37 0.02 7.61
CA ASP A 289 -14.23 0.16 9.05
C ASP A 289 -14.67 -1.13 9.73
N TYR A 290 -13.70 -1.93 10.21
CA TYR A 290 -13.96 -3.25 10.80
C TYR A 290 -14.61 -3.17 12.19
N SER A 291 -14.82 -1.97 12.75
CA SER A 291 -15.63 -1.77 13.96
C SER A 291 -17.12 -1.55 13.67
N LYS A 292 -17.50 -1.50 12.39
CA LYS A 292 -18.86 -1.19 11.93
C LYS A 292 -19.49 -2.37 11.19
N TRP A 293 -20.81 -2.44 11.28
CA TRP A 293 -21.65 -3.37 10.52
C TRP A 293 -22.89 -2.63 10.02
N GLY A 294 -23.58 -3.18 9.02
CA GLY A 294 -24.72 -2.57 8.35
C GLY A 294 -24.30 -1.57 7.27
N THR A 295 -23.33 -0.71 7.55
CA THR A 295 -22.50 0.02 6.57
C THR A 295 -21.10 0.13 7.17
N ALA A 296 -20.19 -0.73 6.73
CA ALA A 296 -18.84 -0.89 7.26
C ALA A 296 -17.90 0.23 6.79
N ILE A 297 -18.32 1.48 6.96
CA ILE A 297 -17.55 2.70 6.68
C ILE A 297 -17.68 3.59 7.92
N ILE A 298 -16.63 4.34 8.28
CA ILE A 298 -16.66 5.17 9.48
C ILE A 298 -17.89 6.10 9.50
N ALA A 299 -18.57 6.16 10.64
CA ALA A 299 -19.79 6.94 10.81
C ALA A 299 -19.58 8.43 10.48
N GLY A 300 -20.60 9.05 9.89
CA GLY A 300 -20.53 10.45 9.46
C GLY A 300 -19.82 10.67 8.13
N HIS A 301 -19.53 9.60 7.37
CA HIS A 301 -19.00 9.72 6.01
C HIS A 301 -19.98 10.46 5.08
N PRO A 302 -19.49 11.19 4.05
CA PRO A 302 -20.32 11.94 3.12
C PRO A 302 -20.89 11.09 1.97
N PHE A 303 -20.49 9.82 1.83
CA PHE A 303 -21.01 8.94 0.78
C PHE A 303 -22.51 8.73 0.89
N THR A 304 -23.17 8.66 -0.26
CA THR A 304 -24.61 8.41 -0.41
C THR A 304 -24.82 7.17 -1.26
N ASN A 305 -25.97 6.50 -1.15
CA ASN A 305 -26.30 5.32 -1.96
C ASN A 305 -25.27 4.18 -1.88
N VAL A 306 -24.59 4.03 -0.74
CA VAL A 306 -23.74 2.86 -0.50
C VAL A 306 -24.65 1.66 -0.26
N GLN A 307 -24.57 0.67 -1.13
CA GLN A 307 -25.26 -0.61 -0.97
C GLN A 307 -24.50 -1.44 0.06
N SER A 308 -25.20 -2.01 1.03
CA SER A 308 -24.57 -2.66 2.19
C SER A 308 -25.43 -3.78 2.79
N GLY A 309 -26.35 -4.32 2.00
CA GLY A 309 -26.98 -5.61 2.27
C GLY A 309 -25.95 -6.74 2.23
N SER A 310 -26.29 -7.88 2.83
CA SER A 310 -25.40 -9.06 2.90
C SER A 310 -25.06 -9.67 1.53
N TYR A 311 -25.79 -9.29 0.48
CA TYR A 311 -25.60 -9.75 -0.90
C TYR A 311 -25.16 -8.65 -1.86
N ASP A 312 -24.90 -7.44 -1.36
CA ASP A 312 -24.45 -6.32 -2.19
C ASP A 312 -22.92 -6.31 -2.24
N TYR A 313 -22.34 -6.38 -3.44
CA TYR A 313 -20.91 -6.50 -3.62
C TYR A 313 -20.39 -5.50 -4.66
N TYR A 314 -19.34 -4.80 -4.28
CA TYR A 314 -18.63 -3.89 -5.17
C TYR A 314 -17.51 -4.62 -5.90
N LEU A 315 -17.52 -4.51 -7.22
CA LEU A 315 -16.54 -5.16 -8.09
C LEU A 315 -15.18 -4.47 -8.01
N SER A 316 -14.11 -5.27 -8.04
CA SER A 316 -12.74 -4.77 -8.18
C SER A 316 -12.14 -5.08 -9.55
N SER A 317 -11.11 -4.33 -9.93
CA SER A 317 -10.30 -4.61 -11.12
C SER A 317 -9.34 -5.79 -10.94
N SER A 318 -9.19 -6.33 -9.72
CA SER A 318 -8.28 -7.44 -9.39
C SER A 318 -8.87 -8.80 -9.79
N THR A 319 -8.13 -9.55 -10.59
CA THR A 319 -8.51 -10.91 -11.03
C THR A 319 -8.33 -11.94 -9.91
N TYR A 320 -9.16 -12.99 -9.86
CA TYR A 320 -8.93 -14.12 -8.96
C TYR A 320 -7.99 -15.16 -9.61
N PRO A 321 -6.86 -15.53 -8.97
CA PRO A 321 -5.79 -16.25 -9.65
C PRO A 321 -6.01 -17.77 -9.82
N ASP A 322 -7.02 -18.38 -9.21
CA ASP A 322 -7.36 -19.81 -9.35
C ASP A 322 -8.46 -20.07 -10.40
N TYR A 323 -9.25 -19.04 -10.72
CA TYR A 323 -10.20 -19.02 -11.83
C TYR A 323 -10.10 -17.64 -12.47
N TRP A 324 -9.23 -17.50 -13.48
CA TRP A 324 -8.80 -16.20 -14.04
C TRP A 324 -9.90 -15.35 -14.71
N CYS A 325 -11.10 -15.89 -14.77
CA CYS A 325 -12.30 -15.21 -15.23
C CYS A 325 -13.07 -14.55 -14.05
N ASN A 326 -12.83 -14.98 -12.81
CA ASN A 326 -13.44 -14.42 -11.61
C ASN A 326 -12.69 -13.16 -11.15
N ILE A 327 -13.38 -12.30 -10.41
CA ILE A 327 -12.81 -11.09 -9.81
C ILE A 327 -13.08 -11.04 -8.32
N TRP A 328 -12.21 -10.34 -7.61
CA TRP A 328 -12.44 -9.99 -6.22
C TRP A 328 -13.55 -8.96 -6.10
N SER A 329 -14.33 -9.08 -5.04
CA SER A 329 -15.36 -8.11 -4.68
C SER A 329 -15.36 -7.87 -3.16
N VAL A 330 -15.91 -6.73 -2.76
CA VAL A 330 -15.98 -6.33 -1.35
C VAL A 330 -17.43 -6.02 -0.98
N ASN A 331 -17.88 -6.61 0.12
CA ASN A 331 -19.18 -6.31 0.72
C ASN A 331 -19.01 -5.27 1.84
N PHE A 332 -19.80 -4.20 1.81
CA PHE A 332 -19.76 -3.15 2.85
C PHE A 332 -20.82 -3.34 3.93
N SER A 333 -21.50 -4.49 4.03
CA SER A 333 -22.28 -4.82 5.22
C SER A 333 -21.37 -5.04 6.42
N ILE A 334 -20.25 -5.73 6.22
CA ILE A 334 -19.27 -6.01 7.27
C ILE A 334 -17.81 -5.98 6.81
N GLY A 335 -17.54 -5.79 5.51
CA GLY A 335 -16.18 -5.71 4.99
C GLY A 335 -15.56 -7.03 4.54
N ASN A 336 -16.37 -8.10 4.41
CA ASN A 336 -15.86 -9.38 3.89
C ASN A 336 -15.65 -9.33 2.37
N GLU A 337 -14.80 -10.22 1.88
CA GLU A 337 -14.58 -10.41 0.45
C GLU A 337 -15.26 -11.69 -0.02
N ASP A 338 -15.72 -11.65 -1.27
CA ASP A 338 -16.11 -12.85 -1.98
C ASP A 338 -15.56 -12.85 -3.41
N ILE A 339 -15.57 -14.04 -4.01
CA ILE A 339 -15.10 -14.31 -5.36
C ILE A 339 -16.34 -14.56 -6.21
N TRP A 340 -16.63 -13.65 -7.14
CA TRP A 340 -17.75 -13.83 -8.07
C TRP A 340 -17.26 -14.38 -9.41
N SER A 341 -18.07 -15.25 -10.01
CA SER A 341 -17.86 -15.63 -11.40
C SER A 341 -18.21 -14.50 -12.36
N VAL A 342 -17.58 -14.47 -13.54
CA VAL A 342 -17.70 -13.43 -14.59
C VAL A 342 -19.15 -12.98 -14.86
N GLY A 343 -20.12 -13.88 -14.66
CA GLY A 343 -21.53 -13.67 -14.97
C GLY A 343 -22.38 -13.08 -13.86
N TYR A 344 -21.84 -12.86 -12.65
CA TYR A 344 -22.59 -12.19 -11.58
C TYR A 344 -22.32 -10.70 -11.61
N PRO A 345 -23.35 -9.90 -11.87
CA PRO A 345 -23.20 -8.46 -11.96
C PRO A 345 -23.10 -7.89 -10.54
N GLY A 346 -22.35 -6.79 -10.38
CA GLY A 346 -22.16 -6.15 -9.07
C GLY A 346 -22.08 -4.64 -9.17
N ASP A 347 -22.05 -3.99 -8.01
CA ASP A 347 -22.02 -2.54 -7.89
C ASP A 347 -20.64 -1.98 -8.26
N VAL A 348 -20.61 -0.72 -8.69
CA VAL A 348 -19.38 -0.06 -9.13
C VAL A 348 -19.14 1.21 -8.33
N TRP A 349 -17.94 1.31 -7.77
CA TRP A 349 -17.49 2.50 -7.03
C TRP A 349 -16.26 3.09 -7.68
N PRO A 350 -16.41 4.01 -8.65
CA PRO A 350 -15.27 4.56 -9.36
C PRO A 350 -14.35 5.35 -8.44
N VAL A 351 -13.05 5.16 -8.66
CA VAL A 351 -11.98 5.83 -7.92
C VAL A 351 -11.02 6.49 -8.90
N ARG A 352 -10.34 7.53 -8.43
CA ARG A 352 -9.20 8.13 -9.12
C ARG A 352 -8.11 8.51 -8.12
N SER A 353 -6.87 8.60 -8.61
CA SER A 353 -5.76 9.13 -7.85
C SER A 353 -5.79 10.66 -7.88
N VAL A 354 -5.72 11.33 -6.73
CA VAL A 354 -5.87 12.80 -6.64
C VAL A 354 -4.58 13.53 -6.96
N ILE A 355 -3.46 12.82 -6.86
CA ILE A 355 -2.15 13.22 -7.37
C ILE A 355 -1.53 11.96 -7.97
N SER A 356 -0.95 12.09 -9.17
CA SER A 356 -0.27 11.02 -9.91
C SER A 356 0.57 10.16 -8.96
N ALA A 357 0.44 8.83 -9.08
CA ALA A 357 1.31 7.88 -8.41
C ALA A 357 2.78 8.37 -8.43
N PRO A 358 3.57 8.16 -7.35
CA PRO A 358 5.00 8.39 -7.42
C PRO A 358 5.54 7.71 -8.68
N THR A 359 6.29 8.45 -9.48
CA THR A 359 6.83 7.97 -10.75
C THR A 359 7.63 6.70 -10.52
N ILE A 360 7.28 5.63 -11.23
CA ILE A 360 8.13 4.42 -11.25
C ILE A 360 9.37 4.79 -12.07
N VAL A 361 10.37 5.36 -11.41
CA VAL A 361 11.75 5.20 -11.86
C VAL A 361 12.23 3.89 -11.26
N SER A 362 12.24 2.82 -12.07
CA SER A 362 12.90 1.58 -11.68
C SER A 362 14.39 1.70 -11.95
N LEU A 363 15.23 1.69 -10.92
CA LEU A 363 16.68 1.73 -11.08
C LEU A 363 17.20 0.31 -11.35
N THR A 364 17.81 0.10 -12.51
CA THR A 364 18.55 -1.16 -12.80
C THR A 364 19.92 -1.14 -12.12
N THR A 365 20.52 0.04 -11.98
CA THR A 365 21.78 0.21 -11.25
C THR A 365 21.80 1.53 -10.49
N PHE A 366 22.45 1.55 -9.33
CA PHE A 366 22.84 2.76 -8.62
C PHE A 366 24.16 2.49 -7.90
N LYS A 367 25.22 3.23 -8.22
CA LYS A 367 26.58 2.96 -7.71
C LYS A 367 27.38 4.26 -7.56
N ALA A 368 28.13 4.38 -6.47
CA ALA A 368 29.15 5.41 -6.27
C ALA A 368 30.56 4.82 -6.43
N ARG A 369 31.44 5.49 -7.17
CA ARG A 369 32.85 5.06 -7.35
C ARG A 369 33.81 6.23 -7.22
N GLN A 370 34.95 6.02 -6.55
CA GLN A 370 35.99 7.03 -6.44
C GLN A 370 36.82 7.10 -7.72
N LYS A 371 37.01 8.30 -8.28
CA LYS A 371 37.94 8.59 -9.39
C LYS A 371 38.84 9.75 -9.01
N GLY A 372 40.03 9.45 -8.49
CA GLY A 372 40.95 10.45 -7.94
C GLY A 372 40.37 11.12 -6.70
N LYS A 373 40.31 12.46 -6.68
CA LYS A 373 39.73 13.28 -5.59
C LYS A 373 38.23 13.55 -5.76
N LYS A 374 37.51 12.67 -6.47
CA LYS A 374 36.09 12.84 -6.81
C LYS A 374 35.34 11.54 -6.62
N VAL A 375 34.04 11.63 -6.33
CA VAL A 375 33.11 10.49 -6.45
C VAL A 375 32.28 10.67 -7.70
N ILE A 376 32.15 9.60 -8.46
CA ILE A 376 31.27 9.47 -9.60
C ILE A 376 30.08 8.63 -9.16
N VAL A 377 28.90 9.23 -9.13
CA VAL A 377 27.63 8.57 -8.85
C VAL A 377 26.99 8.25 -10.19
N ASN A 378 26.78 6.97 -10.50
CA ASN A 378 26.11 6.52 -11.73
C ASN A 378 24.85 5.76 -11.37
N TRP A 379 23.82 5.94 -12.19
CA TRP A 379 22.63 5.12 -12.14
C TRP A 379 22.09 4.88 -13.53
N GLU A 380 21.32 3.82 -13.64
CA GLU A 380 20.62 3.41 -14.84
C GLU A 380 19.16 3.21 -14.48
N THR A 381 18.28 3.75 -15.30
CA THR A 381 16.84 3.54 -15.20
C THR A 381 16.45 2.41 -16.14
N ALA A 382 15.47 1.59 -15.75
CA ALA A 382 14.80 0.64 -16.65
C ALA A 382 13.76 1.38 -17.50
N LEU A 383 13.01 2.28 -16.84
CA LEU A 383 11.92 3.08 -17.37
C LEU A 383 11.90 4.44 -16.69
N GLU A 384 11.41 5.45 -17.40
CA GLU A 384 11.17 6.80 -16.89
C GLU A 384 9.79 7.26 -17.33
N ILE A 385 8.78 6.95 -16.52
CA ILE A 385 7.40 7.40 -16.72
C ILE A 385 7.22 8.70 -15.94
N ASP A 386 6.71 9.75 -16.60
CA ASP A 386 6.41 11.08 -16.04
C ASP A 386 7.53 11.74 -15.21
N ASN A 387 8.79 11.36 -15.44
CA ASN A 387 9.93 11.87 -14.69
C ASN A 387 10.47 13.17 -15.31
N GLU A 388 10.57 14.23 -14.50
CA GLU A 388 11.14 15.53 -14.87
C GLU A 388 12.66 15.56 -14.67
N GLY A 389 13.17 14.86 -13.66
CA GLY A 389 14.61 14.76 -13.42
C GLY A 389 14.97 14.25 -12.04
N PHE A 390 16.24 14.44 -11.68
CA PHE A 390 16.84 13.86 -10.48
C PHE A 390 17.56 14.90 -9.63
N ASN A 391 17.47 14.73 -8.31
CA ASN A 391 18.40 15.31 -7.33
C ASN A 391 19.33 14.24 -6.77
N ILE A 392 20.55 14.65 -6.46
CA ILE A 392 21.53 13.83 -5.77
C ILE A 392 21.70 14.37 -4.37
N LEU A 393 21.48 13.49 -3.40
CA LEU A 393 21.62 13.78 -1.98
C LEU A 393 22.86 13.10 -1.43
N ARG A 394 23.47 13.68 -0.39
CA ARG A 394 24.62 13.11 0.32
C ARG A 394 24.52 13.27 1.83
N ALA A 395 24.91 12.23 2.56
CA ALA A 395 25.05 12.23 4.02
C ALA A 395 26.40 11.64 4.47
N SER A 396 26.76 11.85 5.74
CA SER A 396 27.96 11.26 6.38
C SER A 396 27.68 9.97 7.17
N SER A 397 26.40 9.59 7.31
CA SER A 397 25.91 8.37 7.93
C SER A 397 24.65 7.91 7.18
N VAL A 398 24.33 6.61 7.24
CA VAL A 398 23.17 6.03 6.53
C VAL A 398 21.83 6.62 6.98
N ASP A 399 21.68 6.90 8.28
CA ASP A 399 20.48 7.53 8.87
C ASP A 399 20.68 9.04 9.11
N GLY A 400 21.72 9.63 8.50
CA GLY A 400 22.07 11.02 8.70
C GLY A 400 21.17 11.98 7.93
N LYS A 401 21.31 13.28 8.20
CA LYS A 401 20.70 14.32 7.38
C LYS A 401 21.32 14.33 5.99
N TYR A 402 20.52 13.99 4.99
CA TYR A 402 20.87 14.08 3.58
C TYR A 402 20.75 15.53 3.10
N VAL A 403 21.74 15.98 2.33
CA VAL A 403 21.78 17.31 1.74
C VAL A 403 21.91 17.19 0.23
N LYS A 404 21.10 17.95 -0.51
CA LYS A 404 21.18 18.04 -1.98
C LYS A 404 22.53 18.63 -2.41
N ILE A 405 23.21 17.99 -3.35
CA ILE A 405 24.56 18.36 -3.79
C ILE A 405 24.67 18.73 -5.28
N ASN A 406 23.62 18.54 -6.08
CA ASN A 406 23.53 19.09 -7.42
C ASN A 406 22.92 20.50 -7.38
N ASP A 407 23.56 21.48 -8.03
CA ASP A 407 23.07 22.86 -8.09
C ASP A 407 21.77 22.96 -8.91
N GLU A 408 21.73 22.27 -10.06
CA GLU A 408 20.56 22.16 -10.93
C GLU A 408 20.05 20.72 -11.00
N MET A 409 18.74 20.58 -11.20
CA MET A 409 18.08 19.29 -11.41
C MET A 409 18.66 18.59 -12.64
N ILE A 410 19.02 17.31 -12.51
CA ILE A 410 19.51 16.51 -13.61
C ILE A 410 18.31 16.05 -14.41
N ARG A 411 18.01 16.72 -15.53
CA ARG A 411 16.84 16.43 -16.36
C ARG A 411 16.81 14.98 -16.83
N ALA A 412 15.63 14.38 -16.71
CA ALA A 412 15.33 13.07 -17.26
C ALA A 412 15.48 13.09 -18.79
N LYS A 413 15.93 11.96 -19.35
CA LYS A 413 16.23 11.76 -20.78
C LYS A 413 15.70 10.41 -21.29
N GLY A 414 15.15 9.59 -20.41
CA GLY A 414 14.46 8.34 -20.75
C GLY A 414 13.00 8.60 -21.05
N ASN A 415 12.27 7.52 -21.32
CA ASN A 415 10.83 7.55 -21.53
C ASN A 415 10.20 6.22 -21.09
N SER A 416 8.91 6.06 -21.36
CA SER A 416 8.10 4.88 -21.01
C SER A 416 8.52 3.57 -21.71
N LEU A 417 9.45 3.62 -22.68
CA LEU A 417 9.90 2.45 -23.45
C LEU A 417 11.38 2.14 -23.23
N ASN A 418 12.19 3.13 -22.86
CA ASN A 418 13.63 2.96 -22.66
C ASN A 418 14.14 3.85 -21.52
N GLY A 419 14.82 3.25 -20.56
CA GLY A 419 15.60 3.99 -19.59
C GLY A 419 16.92 4.55 -20.13
N ARG A 420 17.73 5.12 -19.24
CA ARG A 420 18.97 5.85 -19.56
C ARG A 420 20.01 5.68 -18.46
N GLU A 421 21.25 5.87 -18.86
CA GLU A 421 22.37 6.03 -17.94
C GLU A 421 22.60 7.50 -17.61
N TYR A 422 22.86 7.77 -16.33
CA TYR A 422 23.18 9.09 -15.84
C TYR A 422 24.42 9.06 -14.96
N GLN A 423 25.03 10.24 -14.84
CA GLN A 423 26.21 10.43 -14.02
C GLN A 423 26.21 11.79 -13.33
N PHE A 424 26.54 11.80 -12.05
CA PHE A 424 26.84 12.99 -11.27
C PHE A 424 28.26 12.93 -10.67
N LYS A 425 28.92 14.09 -10.56
CA LYS A 425 30.31 14.21 -10.07
C LYS A 425 30.34 15.03 -8.79
N ASP A 426 30.61 14.37 -7.67
CA ASP A 426 30.89 15.04 -6.40
C ASP A 426 32.38 15.35 -6.27
N ASN A 427 32.73 16.64 -6.30
CA ASN A 427 34.10 17.13 -6.12
C ASN A 427 34.43 17.47 -4.65
N ASN A 428 33.43 17.50 -3.77
CA ASN A 428 33.53 18.03 -2.41
C ASN A 428 33.72 16.91 -1.38
N ILE A 429 34.67 16.02 -1.65
CA ILE A 429 34.95 14.84 -0.82
C ILE A 429 36.28 14.97 -0.07
N LYS A 430 36.37 14.35 1.11
CA LYS A 430 37.59 14.31 1.93
C LYS A 430 38.14 12.89 2.07
N ALA A 431 39.46 12.74 1.97
CA ALA A 431 40.12 11.44 2.15
C ALA A 431 39.85 10.88 3.56
N GLY A 432 39.65 9.56 3.65
CA GLY A 432 39.35 8.87 4.91
C GLY A 432 37.90 9.02 5.39
N LYS A 433 37.04 9.78 4.69
CA LYS A 433 35.62 9.90 5.02
C LYS A 433 34.77 8.86 4.29
N LYS A 434 33.65 8.53 4.91
CA LYS A 434 32.58 7.73 4.35
C LYS A 434 31.45 8.66 3.90
N TYR A 435 30.84 8.35 2.77
CA TYR A 435 29.68 9.08 2.26
C TYR A 435 28.59 8.11 1.82
N TYR A 436 27.35 8.56 1.98
CA TYR A 436 26.15 7.88 1.52
C TYR A 436 25.44 8.76 0.51
N TYR A 437 25.07 8.23 -0.65
CA TYR A 437 24.37 8.96 -1.70
C TYR A 437 22.97 8.41 -1.89
N LYS A 438 21.97 9.29 -2.04
CA LYS A 438 20.61 8.93 -2.49
C LYS A 438 20.30 9.66 -3.79
N ILE A 439 19.39 9.08 -4.56
CA ILE A 439 18.72 9.76 -5.67
C ILE A 439 17.31 10.08 -5.22
N GLU A 440 16.89 11.29 -5.54
CA GLU A 440 15.50 11.69 -5.58
C GLU A 440 15.10 11.82 -7.04
N ASP A 441 14.06 11.12 -7.49
CA ASP A 441 13.41 11.45 -8.77
C ASP A 441 12.27 12.45 -8.53
N ILE A 442 12.04 13.30 -9.51
CA ILE A 442 11.07 14.40 -9.48
C ILE A 442 10.19 14.23 -10.70
N ASN A 443 8.89 14.10 -10.53
CA ASN A 443 7.98 13.98 -11.66
C ASN A 443 7.68 15.33 -12.32
N THR A 444 7.02 15.33 -13.49
CA THR A 444 6.59 16.53 -14.25
C THR A 444 5.65 17.47 -13.50
N HIS A 445 5.19 17.06 -12.31
CA HIS A 445 4.32 17.81 -11.42
C HIS A 445 5.04 18.24 -10.12
N GLY A 446 6.35 17.98 -10.00
CA GLY A 446 7.17 18.38 -8.86
C GLY A 446 7.18 17.43 -7.65
N THR A 447 6.51 16.29 -7.70
CA THR A 447 6.52 15.27 -6.63
C THR A 447 7.88 14.57 -6.57
N ILE A 448 8.39 14.36 -5.35
CA ILE A 448 9.74 13.82 -5.11
C ILE A 448 9.67 12.41 -4.50
N THR A 449 10.34 11.44 -5.12
CA THR A 449 10.50 10.07 -4.60
C THR A 449 11.97 9.79 -4.28
N SER A 450 12.26 9.28 -3.08
CA SER A 450 13.63 8.98 -2.64
C SER A 450 13.97 7.49 -2.76
N HIS A 451 15.16 7.19 -3.29
CA HIS A 451 15.69 5.83 -3.41
C HIS A 451 16.65 5.47 -2.27
N ASN A 452 16.83 4.16 -2.07
CA ASN A 452 17.77 3.64 -1.06
C ASN A 452 19.21 4.09 -1.33
N PRO A 453 20.01 4.36 -0.28
CA PRO A 453 21.33 4.94 -0.46
C PRO A 453 22.38 3.93 -0.91
N VAL A 454 23.42 4.42 -1.58
CA VAL A 454 24.68 3.67 -1.77
C VAL A 454 25.82 4.28 -0.96
N GLU A 455 26.65 3.39 -0.39
CA GLU A 455 27.79 3.75 0.43
C GLU A 455 29.09 3.82 -0.39
N ILE A 456 29.99 4.73 -0.03
CA ILE A 456 31.40 4.70 -0.45
C ILE A 456 32.36 5.20 0.63
N GLN A 457 33.50 4.52 0.78
CA GLN A 457 34.64 4.93 1.59
C GLN A 457 35.72 5.60 0.71
N ILE A 458 36.14 6.83 1.05
CA ILE A 458 37.13 7.57 0.26
C ILE A 458 38.56 7.20 0.69
N THR A 459 39.33 6.65 -0.23
CA THR A 459 40.73 6.26 -0.01
C THR A 459 41.69 7.40 -0.40
N GLY A 460 42.84 7.51 0.25
CA GLY A 460 43.82 8.57 0.00
C GLY A 460 44.67 8.40 -1.26
N LYS A 461 44.45 7.38 -2.10
CA LYS A 461 45.32 7.06 -3.25
C LYS A 461 44.64 7.39 -4.58
N ASN A 462 45.34 8.12 -5.46
CA ASN A 462 44.92 8.33 -6.84
C ASN A 462 44.96 6.99 -7.60
N LEU A 463 43.80 6.40 -7.87
CA LEU A 463 43.70 5.24 -8.77
C LEU A 463 44.00 5.69 -10.21
N LYS A 464 45.24 5.44 -10.68
CA LYS A 464 45.60 5.53 -12.10
C LYS A 464 44.90 4.39 -12.85
N GLN A 465 44.09 4.70 -13.86
CA GLN A 465 43.56 3.70 -14.79
C GLN A 465 44.73 3.07 -15.57
N LYS A 466 44.88 1.75 -15.51
CA LYS A 466 45.68 1.01 -16.50
C LYS A 466 44.93 1.07 -17.83
N LYS A 467 45.63 1.48 -18.89
CA LYS A 467 45.16 1.44 -20.27
C LYS A 467 44.93 0.02 -20.72
#